data_AF-A0A2X3EEY0-F1
#
_entry.id   AF-A0A2X3EEY0-F1
#
_cell.length_a   1.000
_cell.length_b   1.000
_cell.length_c   1.000
_cell.angle_alpha   90.00
_cell.angle_beta   90.00
_cell.angle_gamma   90.00
#
_symmetry.space_group_name_H-M   'P 1'
#
loop_
_entity.id
_entity.type
_entity.pdbx_description
1 polymer ?
#
loop_
_entity_poly.entity_id
_entity_poly.type
_entity_poly.pdbx_seq_one_letter_code
_entity_poly.pdbx_strand_id
1 'polypeptide(L)'
;MAVSAGFGALFGKVRFSRIGVRLAELHNKGYRWQHEAVIAFAAPQRAFELSQEEAEEWYRGRDVYPQTAPGQDETIVTFQGVRWGLAKRVGSD
;
A
#
# COMPACT_ATOMS: atom_id res chain seq x y z
N MET A 1 7.03 -30.59 20.84
CA MET A 1 6.82 -29.48 19.89
C MET A 1 6.83 -30.06 18.49
N ALA A 2 5.68 -30.17 17.85
CA ALA A 2 5.63 -30.54 16.44
C ALA A 2 6.03 -29.31 15.62
N VAL A 3 7.17 -29.39 14.92
CA VAL A 3 7.46 -28.44 13.84
C VAL A 3 6.37 -28.69 12.80
N SER A 4 5.37 -27.80 12.72
CA SER A 4 4.43 -27.90 11.60
C SER A 4 5.27 -27.80 10.33
N ALA A 5 5.06 -28.74 9.41
CA ALA A 5 5.63 -28.63 8.08
C ALA A 5 4.96 -27.44 7.40
N GLY A 6 5.48 -26.24 7.65
CA GLY A 6 4.90 -24.98 7.19
C GLY A 6 5.00 -24.84 5.67
N PHE A 7 4.49 -23.72 5.16
CA PHE A 7 4.52 -23.32 3.75
C PHE A 7 5.83 -23.67 3.01
N GLY A 8 6.98 -23.53 3.70
CA GLY A 8 8.29 -23.85 3.12
C GLY A 8 8.50 -25.30 2.70
N ALA A 9 7.76 -26.26 3.28
CA ALA A 9 7.86 -27.69 2.94
C ALA A 9 7.32 -28.01 1.53
N LEU A 10 6.61 -27.06 0.90
CA LEU A 10 6.01 -27.18 -0.43
C LEU A 10 6.91 -26.61 -1.54
N PHE A 11 7.96 -25.87 -1.21
CA PHE A 11 8.89 -25.32 -2.21
C PHE A 11 9.55 -26.44 -3.02
N GLY A 12 9.60 -26.26 -4.34
CA GLY A 12 10.15 -27.25 -5.28
C GLY A 12 9.25 -28.48 -5.54
N LYS A 13 8.16 -28.66 -4.78
CA LYS A 13 7.22 -29.79 -4.94
C LYS A 13 5.97 -29.44 -5.73
N VAL A 14 5.57 -28.17 -5.68
CA VAL A 14 4.39 -27.67 -6.39
C VAL A 14 4.71 -26.36 -7.10
N ARG A 15 4.10 -26.16 -8.27
CA ARG A 15 4.14 -24.87 -8.95
C ARG A 15 3.06 -23.96 -8.38
N PHE A 16 3.48 -22.87 -7.75
CA PHE A 16 2.57 -21.86 -7.25
C PHE A 16 2.15 -20.91 -8.37
N SER A 17 0.86 -20.56 -8.41
CA SER A 17 0.36 -19.49 -9.28
C SER A 17 0.75 -18.09 -8.77
N ARG A 18 0.78 -17.92 -7.45
CA ARG A 18 1.28 -16.74 -6.74
C ARG A 18 1.86 -17.18 -5.40
N ILE A 19 3.00 -16.61 -5.02
CA ILE A 19 3.63 -16.84 -3.71
C ILE A 19 3.65 -15.52 -2.97
N GLY A 20 2.95 -15.46 -1.84
CA GLY A 20 2.92 -14.29 -0.95
C GLY A 20 2.37 -13.02 -1.62
N VAL A 21 2.69 -11.89 -0.99
CA VAL A 21 2.36 -10.54 -1.46
C VAL A 21 3.65 -9.89 -1.95
N ARG A 22 3.64 -9.34 -3.16
CA ARG A 22 4.78 -8.58 -3.66
C ARG A 22 4.86 -7.26 -2.91
N LEU A 23 5.95 -7.00 -2.19
CA LEU A 23 6.09 -5.80 -1.36
C LEU A 23 6.31 -4.55 -2.20
N ALA A 24 7.33 -4.58 -3.05
CA ALA A 24 7.73 -3.45 -3.88
C ALA A 24 8.48 -3.94 -5.13
N GLU A 25 8.68 -3.03 -6.07
CA GLU A 25 9.66 -3.17 -7.14
C GLU A 25 10.86 -2.26 -6.87
N LEU A 26 12.06 -2.70 -7.28
CA LEU A 26 13.23 -1.85 -7.27
C LEU A 26 13.11 -0.83 -8.42
N HIS A 27 13.39 0.44 -8.11
CA HIS A 27 13.41 1.54 -9.07
C HIS A 27 14.70 2.34 -8.89
N ASN A 28 15.10 3.14 -9.89
CA ASN A 28 16.39 3.86 -9.88
C ASN A 28 16.59 4.75 -8.63
N LYS A 29 15.49 5.24 -8.04
CA LYS A 29 15.48 6.10 -6.84
C LYS A 29 14.86 5.41 -5.61
N GLY A 30 14.94 4.09 -5.49
CA GLY A 30 14.46 3.36 -4.32
C GLY A 30 13.41 2.30 -4.64
N TYR A 31 12.28 2.34 -3.94
CA TYR A 31 11.25 1.30 -4.02
C TYR A 31 9.93 1.87 -4.52
N ARG A 32 9.29 1.16 -5.45
CA ARG A 32 7.90 1.40 -5.83
C ARG A 32 7.01 0.38 -5.12
N TRP A 33 6.33 0.82 -4.07
CA TRP A 33 5.43 -0.03 -3.29
C TRP A 33 4.27 -0.54 -4.13
N GLN A 34 3.91 -1.81 -3.92
CA GLN A 34 2.73 -2.41 -4.53
C GLN A 34 1.50 -2.10 -3.71
N HIS A 35 0.38 -1.81 -4.39
CA HIS A 35 -0.89 -1.51 -3.74
C HIS A 35 -1.31 -2.62 -2.74
N GLU A 36 -1.20 -3.89 -3.13
CA GLU A 36 -1.53 -5.04 -2.27
C GLU A 36 -0.72 -5.04 -0.96
N ALA A 37 0.55 -4.65 -1.02
CA ALA A 37 1.40 -4.56 0.16
C ALA A 37 0.99 -3.41 1.09
N VAL A 38 0.58 -2.28 0.52
CA VAL A 38 0.07 -1.13 1.27
C VAL A 38 -1.22 -1.49 2.00
N ILE A 39 -2.17 -2.11 1.31
CA ILE A 39 -3.44 -2.54 1.92
C ILE A 39 -3.21 -3.56 3.04
N ALA A 40 -2.33 -4.54 2.81
CA ALA A 40 -2.09 -5.60 3.79
C ALA A 40 -1.30 -5.11 5.00
N PHE A 41 -0.21 -4.37 4.79
CA PHE A 41 0.84 -4.19 5.79
C PHE A 41 1.10 -2.75 6.21
N ALA A 42 0.55 -1.74 5.53
CA ALA A 42 0.86 -0.36 5.89
C ALA A 42 0.40 -0.05 7.32
N ALA A 43 1.31 0.52 8.10
CA ALA A 43 1.02 0.90 9.47
C ALA A 43 0.14 2.17 9.48
N PRO A 44 -0.76 2.33 10.48
CA PRO A 44 -1.67 3.49 10.54
C PRO A 44 -0.92 4.80 10.86
N GLN A 45 0.32 4.71 11.35
CA GLN A 45 1.14 5.88 11.58
C GLN A 45 1.39 6.59 10.25
N ARG A 46 1.02 7.87 10.16
CA ARG A 46 1.10 8.72 8.96
C ARG A 46 0.02 8.43 7.90
N ALA A 47 -1.13 7.93 8.36
CA ALA A 47 -2.34 7.94 7.56
C ALA A 47 -2.87 9.37 7.35
N PHE A 48 -3.37 9.64 6.15
CA PHE A 48 -4.11 10.83 5.77
C PHE A 48 -5.55 10.41 5.46
N GLU A 49 -6.45 10.80 6.35
CA GLU A 49 -7.87 10.49 6.25
C GLU A 49 -8.53 11.44 5.23
N LEU A 50 -9.16 10.87 4.21
CA LEU A 50 -9.94 11.61 3.23
C LEU A 50 -11.30 12.02 3.80
N SER A 51 -11.76 13.20 3.41
CA SER A 51 -13.18 13.54 3.40
C SER A 51 -13.95 12.70 2.37
N GLN A 52 -15.28 12.79 2.39
CA GLN A 52 -16.12 12.07 1.44
C GLN A 52 -15.89 12.54 0.01
N GLU A 53 -15.77 13.85 -0.22
CA GLU A 53 -15.53 14.44 -1.53
C GLU A 53 -14.18 13.99 -2.09
N GLU A 54 -13.13 14.04 -1.27
CA GLU A 54 -11.79 13.58 -1.66
C GLU A 54 -11.75 12.08 -1.93
N ALA A 55 -12.51 11.28 -1.17
CA ALA A 55 -12.65 9.85 -1.39
C ALA A 55 -13.33 9.53 -2.73
N GLU A 56 -14.33 10.31 -3.15
CA GLU A 56 -14.93 10.17 -4.48
C GLU A 56 -13.93 10.46 -5.60
N GLU A 57 -13.12 11.50 -5.45
CA GLU A 57 -12.05 11.85 -6.40
C GLU A 57 -11.04 10.70 -6.53
N TRP A 58 -10.60 10.18 -5.38
CA TRP A 58 -9.69 9.04 -5.30
C TRP A 58 -10.27 7.81 -6.02
N TYR A 59 -11.54 7.47 -5.78
CA TYR A 59 -12.19 6.33 -6.42
C TYR A 59 -12.34 6.48 -7.95
N ARG A 60 -12.43 7.71 -8.45
CA ARG A 60 -12.45 8.01 -9.89
C ARG A 60 -11.06 7.97 -10.51
N GLY A 61 -10.01 7.72 -9.72
CA GLY A 61 -8.62 7.73 -10.16
C GLY A 61 -8.11 9.14 -10.47
N ARG A 62 -8.69 10.17 -9.83
CA ARG A 62 -8.28 11.57 -9.97
C ARG A 62 -7.35 11.99 -8.83
N ASP A 63 -6.54 13.01 -9.09
CA ASP A 63 -5.73 13.64 -8.05
C ASP A 63 -6.62 14.29 -6.99
N VAL A 64 -6.18 14.19 -5.74
CA VAL A 64 -6.89 14.74 -4.58
C VAL A 64 -6.17 16.01 -4.12
N TYR A 65 -6.91 17.09 -3.93
CA TYR A 65 -6.39 18.40 -3.50
C TYR A 65 -6.95 18.77 -2.11
N PRO A 66 -6.35 18.24 -1.03
CA PRO A 66 -6.87 18.48 0.30
C PRO A 66 -6.64 19.91 0.76
N GLN A 67 -7.56 20.41 1.60
CA GLN A 67 -7.41 21.75 2.20
C GLN A 67 -6.13 21.87 3.03
N THR A 68 -5.77 20.80 3.75
CA THR A 68 -4.51 20.71 4.49
C THR A 68 -3.65 19.62 3.85
N ALA A 69 -2.48 20.02 3.34
CA ALA A 69 -1.56 19.08 2.73
C ALA A 69 -0.99 18.09 3.77
N PRO A 70 -0.76 16.81 3.39
CA PRO A 70 -0.03 15.88 4.24
C PRO A 70 1.36 16.41 4.57
N GLY A 71 1.83 16.17 5.80
CA GLY A 71 3.16 16.62 6.23
C GLY A 71 4.34 15.86 5.58
N GLN A 72 4.09 14.82 4.78
CA GLN A 72 5.10 13.94 4.19
C GLN A 72 4.87 13.82 2.68
N ASP A 73 5.93 13.50 1.94
CA ASP A 73 5.84 13.32 0.47
C ASP A 73 5.10 12.05 0.08
N GLU A 74 5.12 11.04 0.96
CA GLU A 74 4.34 9.82 0.81
C GLU A 74 3.47 9.61 2.06
N THR A 75 2.20 9.30 1.86
CA THR A 75 1.24 9.08 2.96
C THR A 75 0.31 7.93 2.66
N ILE A 76 -0.09 7.20 3.70
CA ILE A 76 -1.11 6.16 3.60
C ILE A 76 -2.46 6.85 3.52
N VAL A 77 -3.22 6.61 2.47
CA VAL A 77 -4.56 7.17 2.32
C VAL A 77 -5.56 6.26 3.03
N THR A 78 -6.40 6.86 3.87
CA THR A 78 -7.48 6.16 4.56
C THR A 78 -8.82 6.86 4.32
N PHE A 79 -9.91 6.10 4.39
CA PHE A 79 -11.27 6.63 4.46
C PHE A 79 -12.11 5.72 5.34
N GLN A 80 -12.85 6.33 6.27
CA GLN A 80 -13.57 5.67 7.34
C GLN A 80 -12.67 4.71 8.14
N GLY A 81 -11.41 5.09 8.36
CA GLY A 81 -10.41 4.27 9.05
C GLY A 81 -9.94 3.04 8.28
N VAL A 82 -10.34 2.86 7.02
CA VAL A 82 -9.88 1.78 6.14
C VAL A 82 -8.78 2.27 5.23
N ARG A 83 -7.68 1.51 5.15
CA ARG A 83 -6.54 1.79 4.27
C ARG A 83 -6.93 1.56 2.81
N TRP A 84 -6.70 2.56 1.97
CA TRP A 84 -7.05 2.54 0.55
C TRP A 84 -5.85 2.62 -0.37
N GLY A 85 -4.69 3.12 0.09
CA GLY A 85 -3.50 3.13 -0.75
C GLY A 85 -2.38 4.01 -0.23
N LEU A 86 -1.40 4.24 -1.10
CA LEU A 86 -0.27 5.13 -0.88
C LEU A 86 -0.40 6.29 -1.87
N ALA A 87 -0.41 7.52 -1.37
CA ALA A 87 -0.36 8.72 -2.19
C ALA A 87 1.05 9.31 -2.14
N LYS A 88 1.49 9.86 -3.28
CA LYS A 88 2.69 10.70 -3.36
C LYS A 88 2.24 12.13 -3.64
N ARG A 89 2.84 13.10 -2.94
CA ARG A 89 2.64 14.52 -3.23
C ARG A 89 3.10 14.82 -4.66
N VAL A 90 2.27 15.55 -5.39
CA VAL A 90 2.59 16.00 -6.75
C VAL A 90 3.85 16.87 -6.70
N GLY A 91 4.80 16.56 -7.58
CA GLY A 91 6.09 17.26 -7.65
C GLY A 91 7.15 16.76 -6.67
N SER A 92 6.87 15.73 -5.86
CA SER A 92 7.89 15.05 -5.06
C SER A 92 8.56 13.95 -5.90
N ASP A 93 9.88 14.00 -6.00
CA ASP A 93 10.73 13.17 -6.88
C ASP A 93 11.07 11.79 -6.30
#